data_AF-A0A1M3MUV0-F1
#
_entry.id   AF-A0A1M3MUV0-F1
#
_cell.length_a   1.000
_cell.length_b   1.000
_cell.length_c   1.000
_cell.angle_alpha   90.00
_cell.angle_beta   90.00
_cell.angle_gamma   90.00
#
_symmetry.space_group_name_H-M   'P 1'
#
loop_
_entity.id
_entity.type
_entity.pdbx_description
1 polymer ?
#
loop_
_entity_poly.entity_id
_entity_poly.type
_entity_poly.pdbx_seq_one_letter_code
_entity_poly.pdbx_strand_id
1 'polypeptide(L)'
;MGSDLSRRAFVVTSLATGFALAVSPVSAETITTDSSGLVAGEVKIGAMPAYRAMPEGKGPFPLVLVVHEIFGVHEHIKDVCRRLAKAGYMAVAPELYARQGDVSKLQGFEEILKVVGKVPDDQVMSDLDATVAWAKKSGKVDDGRVAITGFCWGGRIVWLYAARGASNVKAGVAWYGRISHAVNANQTTTPLDVGSKLKAPVLGLYAGHDAGIPVSQVELMRRELGNGKTGSEIHVYPDAEHGFYADYRPSYSKAAADDAWLKLLAWLKKNGV
;
A
#
# COMPACT_ATOMS: atom_id res chain seq x y z
N MET A 1 -2.14 -21.47 20.71
CA MET A 1 -3.60 -21.28 20.70
C MET A 1 -3.93 -20.46 19.46
N GLY A 2 -4.62 -21.08 18.50
CA GLY A 2 -4.84 -20.49 17.18
C GLY A 2 -5.72 -19.24 17.27
N SER A 3 -5.29 -18.16 16.63
CA SER A 3 -6.17 -17.04 16.32
C SER A 3 -7.10 -17.50 15.21
N ASP A 4 -8.17 -18.18 15.62
CA ASP A 4 -9.33 -18.45 14.80
C ASP A 4 -9.83 -17.08 14.31
N LEU A 5 -9.58 -16.79 13.03
CA LEU A 5 -10.14 -15.63 12.35
C LEU A 5 -11.65 -15.81 12.40
N SER A 6 -12.22 -15.29 13.48
CA SER A 6 -13.65 -15.27 13.76
C SER A 6 -14.40 -14.99 12.46
N ARG A 7 -15.42 -15.81 12.19
CA ARG A 7 -16.42 -15.66 11.11
C ARG A 7 -17.22 -14.34 11.24
N ARG A 8 -16.57 -13.20 11.50
CA ARG A 8 -17.10 -11.90 11.09
C ARG A 8 -17.16 -11.97 9.57
N ALA A 9 -18.37 -12.16 9.06
CA ALA A 9 -18.65 -12.39 7.65
C ALA A 9 -17.91 -11.33 6.82
N PHE A 10 -16.97 -11.77 5.98
CA PHE A 10 -16.40 -10.92 4.96
C PHE A 10 -17.53 -10.51 4.02
N VAL A 11 -17.78 -9.21 3.92
CA VAL A 11 -18.79 -8.63 3.04
C VAL A 11 -18.30 -8.71 1.59
N VAL A 12 -16.99 -8.54 1.38
CA VAL A 12 -16.34 -8.67 0.07
C VAL A 12 -15.79 -10.07 -0.10
N THR A 13 -16.21 -10.76 -1.15
CA THR A 13 -15.82 -12.16 -1.44
C THR A 13 -14.99 -12.29 -2.73
N SER A 14 -14.88 -11.22 -3.52
CA SER A 14 -14.08 -11.09 -4.73
C SER A 14 -13.64 -9.64 -4.96
N LEU A 15 -12.56 -9.43 -5.71
CA LEU A 15 -12.05 -8.09 -6.02
C LEU A 15 -12.84 -7.40 -7.14
N ALA A 16 -12.66 -6.08 -7.26
CA ALA A 16 -13.27 -5.27 -8.31
C ALA A 16 -12.89 -5.77 -9.71
N THR A 17 -13.85 -5.96 -10.61
CA THR A 17 -13.59 -6.25 -12.03
C THR A 17 -13.37 -4.93 -12.78
N GLY A 18 -12.18 -4.35 -12.64
CA GLY A 18 -11.79 -3.08 -13.27
C GLY A 18 -11.58 -1.94 -12.26
N PHE A 19 -11.77 -0.71 -12.72
CA PHE A 19 -11.68 0.49 -11.87
C PHE A 19 -12.89 0.61 -10.94
N ALA A 20 -12.67 1.15 -9.74
CA ALA A 20 -13.75 1.46 -8.80
C ALA A 20 -14.70 2.53 -9.38
N LEU A 21 -15.99 2.46 -9.06
CA LEU A 21 -16.97 3.38 -9.66
C LEU A 21 -16.68 4.85 -9.33
N ALA A 22 -16.22 5.15 -8.10
CA ALA A 22 -15.88 6.51 -7.66
C ALA A 22 -14.69 7.16 -8.38
N VAL A 23 -13.98 6.44 -9.25
CA VAL A 23 -12.84 7.00 -9.99
C VAL A 23 -13.16 7.38 -11.43
N SER A 24 -14.42 7.28 -11.83
CA SER A 24 -14.85 7.67 -13.18
C SER A 24 -14.95 9.19 -13.31
N PRO A 25 -14.62 9.78 -14.49
CA PRO A 25 -14.08 9.10 -15.68
C PRO A 25 -12.60 8.73 -15.51
N VAL A 26 -12.21 7.59 -16.10
CA VAL A 26 -10.83 7.10 -16.14
C VAL A 26 -10.08 7.76 -17.30
N SER A 27 -8.84 8.21 -17.05
CA SER A 27 -7.99 8.82 -18.08
C SER A 27 -7.69 7.84 -19.23
N ALA A 28 -7.66 8.37 -20.47
CA ALA A 28 -7.22 7.60 -21.64
C ALA A 28 -5.70 7.28 -21.59
N GLU A 29 -4.93 7.98 -20.77
CA GLU A 29 -3.49 7.80 -20.60
C GLU A 29 -3.13 6.72 -19.55
N THR A 30 -4.14 6.02 -19.04
CA THR A 30 -3.98 4.92 -18.06
C THR A 30 -2.97 3.89 -18.55
N ILE A 31 -2.02 3.55 -17.68
CA ILE A 31 -0.99 2.56 -17.98
C ILE A 31 -1.57 1.16 -17.73
N THR A 32 -1.38 0.27 -18.69
CA THR A 32 -1.76 -1.15 -18.55
C THR A 32 -0.54 -2.03 -18.73
N THR A 33 -0.19 -2.77 -17.68
CA THR A 33 0.87 -3.78 -17.67
C THR A 33 0.27 -5.14 -17.95
N ASP A 34 0.74 -5.83 -18.99
CA ASP A 34 0.27 -7.17 -19.34
C ASP A 34 0.72 -8.25 -18.32
N SER A 35 0.07 -9.41 -18.37
CA SER A 35 0.41 -10.56 -17.53
C SER A 35 1.39 -11.55 -18.17
N SER A 36 1.99 -11.23 -19.33
CA SER A 36 2.92 -12.13 -20.01
C SER A 36 4.14 -12.41 -19.14
N GLY A 37 4.48 -13.68 -18.96
CA GLY A 37 5.57 -14.11 -18.07
C GLY A 37 5.29 -13.91 -16.58
N LEU A 38 4.03 -13.65 -16.20
CA LEU A 38 3.61 -13.50 -14.81
C LEU A 38 2.56 -14.55 -14.42
N VAL A 39 2.62 -15.00 -13.18
CA VAL A 39 1.46 -15.64 -12.53
C VAL A 39 0.70 -14.55 -11.76
N ALA A 40 -0.37 -14.05 -12.35
CA ALA A 40 -1.16 -12.96 -11.80
C ALA A 40 -2.65 -13.30 -11.70
N GLY A 41 -3.30 -12.88 -10.61
CA GLY A 41 -4.73 -13.12 -10.41
C GLY A 41 -5.18 -12.97 -8.96
N GLU A 42 -6.49 -13.11 -8.76
CA GLU A 42 -7.10 -13.14 -7.44
C GLU A 42 -6.71 -14.41 -6.67
N VAL A 43 -6.46 -14.25 -5.37
CA VAL A 43 -6.17 -15.31 -4.41
C VAL A 43 -6.95 -15.04 -3.12
N LYS A 44 -6.97 -16.01 -2.20
CA LYS A 44 -7.59 -15.86 -0.87
C LYS A 44 -6.59 -16.09 0.24
N ILE A 45 -6.53 -15.14 1.17
CA ILE A 45 -5.75 -15.19 2.40
C ILE A 45 -6.73 -15.55 3.52
N GLY A 46 -6.89 -16.85 3.77
CA GLY A 46 -8.06 -17.35 4.50
C GLY A 46 -9.33 -17.04 3.71
N ALA A 47 -10.19 -16.18 4.26
CA ALA A 47 -11.40 -15.69 3.57
C ALA A 47 -11.24 -14.28 2.95
N MET A 48 -10.12 -13.58 3.22
CA MET A 48 -9.87 -12.25 2.68
C MET A 48 -9.43 -12.34 1.21
N PRO A 49 -10.14 -11.71 0.26
CA PRO A 49 -9.69 -11.60 -1.12
C PRO A 49 -8.38 -10.80 -1.20
N ALA A 50 -7.51 -11.16 -2.13
CA ALA A 50 -6.30 -10.43 -2.43
C ALA A 50 -5.91 -10.59 -3.90
N TYR A 51 -5.19 -9.63 -4.46
CA TYR A 51 -4.58 -9.78 -5.78
C TYR A 51 -3.11 -10.13 -5.61
N ARG A 52 -2.61 -11.10 -6.38
CA ARG A 52 -1.19 -11.45 -6.39
C ARG A 52 -0.68 -11.45 -7.81
N ALA A 53 0.50 -10.87 -8.03
CA ALA A 53 1.29 -11.02 -9.24
C ALA A 53 2.72 -11.38 -8.87
N MET A 54 3.35 -12.27 -9.64
CA MET A 54 4.75 -12.67 -9.48
C MET A 54 5.32 -13.12 -10.83
N PRO A 55 6.64 -13.09 -11.04
CA PRO A 55 7.24 -13.72 -12.21
C PRO A 55 6.87 -15.22 -12.31
N GLU A 56 6.78 -15.73 -13.52
CA GLU A 56 6.83 -17.18 -13.74
C GLU A 56 8.16 -17.77 -13.26
N GLY A 57 8.15 -19.04 -12.86
CA GLY A 57 9.35 -19.77 -12.44
C GLY A 57 9.36 -20.22 -10.98
N LYS A 58 10.56 -20.54 -10.50
CA LYS A 58 10.74 -21.27 -9.23
C LYS A 58 10.85 -20.37 -8.00
N GLY A 59 11.20 -19.09 -8.14
CA GLY A 59 11.54 -18.22 -7.00
C GLY A 59 12.85 -18.67 -6.31
N PRO A 60 13.06 -18.34 -5.03
CA PRO A 60 12.19 -17.53 -4.17
C PRO A 60 12.24 -16.04 -4.59
N PHE A 61 11.08 -15.40 -4.65
CA PHE A 61 10.95 -13.98 -4.98
C PHE A 61 10.92 -13.11 -3.71
N PRO A 62 11.48 -11.91 -3.71
CA PRO A 62 11.22 -10.95 -2.65
C PRO A 62 9.74 -10.57 -2.62
N LEU A 63 9.17 -10.44 -1.44
CA LEU A 63 7.75 -10.13 -1.23
C LEU A 63 7.55 -8.62 -1.07
N VAL A 64 6.59 -8.06 -1.80
CA VAL A 64 6.12 -6.68 -1.60
C VAL A 64 4.62 -6.71 -1.30
N LEU A 65 4.24 -6.31 -0.09
CA LEU A 65 2.85 -6.02 0.25
C LEU A 65 2.45 -4.69 -0.41
N VAL A 66 1.30 -4.65 -1.09
CA VAL A 66 0.80 -3.45 -1.78
C VAL A 66 -0.50 -3.01 -1.10
N VAL A 67 -0.47 -1.87 -0.41
CA VAL A 67 -1.62 -1.34 0.33
C VAL A 67 -2.39 -0.36 -0.54
N HIS A 68 -3.66 -0.65 -0.76
CA HIS A 68 -4.54 0.12 -1.63
C HIS A 68 -4.90 1.51 -1.08
N GLU A 69 -5.42 2.36 -1.97
CA GLU A 69 -6.06 3.63 -1.65
C GLU A 69 -7.44 3.40 -1.00
N ILE A 70 -8.23 4.46 -0.78
CA ILE A 70 -9.60 4.35 -0.26
C ILE A 70 -10.58 3.61 -1.21
N PHE A 71 -10.16 3.32 -2.44
CA PHE A 71 -10.97 2.67 -3.48
C PHE A 71 -10.84 1.13 -3.49
N GLY A 72 -10.12 0.56 -2.53
CA GLY A 72 -9.91 -0.89 -2.45
C GLY A 72 -8.95 -1.40 -3.52
N VAL A 73 -8.91 -2.71 -3.73
CA VAL A 73 -8.04 -3.36 -4.73
C VAL A 73 -8.72 -3.34 -6.11
N HIS A 74 -8.78 -2.14 -6.70
CA HIS A 74 -9.24 -1.92 -8.08
C HIS A 74 -8.08 -1.99 -9.09
N GLU A 75 -8.39 -1.79 -10.39
CA GLU A 75 -7.44 -2.05 -11.48
C GLU A 75 -6.08 -1.38 -11.34
N HIS A 76 -6.00 -0.13 -10.86
CA HIS A 76 -4.71 0.54 -10.64
C HIS A 76 -3.82 -0.23 -9.67
N ILE A 77 -4.37 -0.69 -8.53
CA ILE A 77 -3.60 -1.46 -7.54
C ILE A 77 -3.18 -2.82 -8.11
N LYS A 78 -4.04 -3.46 -8.91
CA LYS A 78 -3.70 -4.70 -9.62
C LYS A 78 -2.57 -4.48 -10.62
N ASP A 79 -2.57 -3.35 -11.33
CA ASP A 79 -1.51 -2.96 -12.24
C ASP A 79 -0.18 -2.73 -11.52
N VAL A 80 -0.19 -2.03 -10.39
CA VAL A 80 1.00 -1.86 -9.54
C VAL A 80 1.59 -3.20 -9.13
N CYS A 81 0.75 -4.18 -8.75
CA CYS A 81 1.24 -5.53 -8.48
C CYS A 81 1.91 -6.16 -9.71
N ARG A 82 1.32 -6.00 -10.91
CA ARG A 82 1.94 -6.51 -12.16
C ARG A 82 3.25 -5.80 -12.48
N ARG A 83 3.36 -4.48 -12.27
CA ARG A 83 4.60 -3.70 -12.46
C ARG A 83 5.71 -4.15 -11.53
N LEU A 84 5.40 -4.38 -10.25
CA LEU A 84 6.33 -4.98 -9.29
C LEU A 84 6.75 -6.40 -9.73
N ALA A 85 5.80 -7.19 -10.23
CA ALA A 85 6.10 -8.53 -10.72
C ALA A 85 7.01 -8.52 -11.95
N LYS A 86 6.83 -7.58 -12.89
CA LYS A 86 7.78 -7.36 -14.00
C LYS A 86 9.16 -6.95 -13.52
N ALA A 87 9.26 -6.32 -12.34
CA ALA A 87 10.53 -5.98 -11.70
C ALA A 87 11.13 -7.12 -10.84
N GLY A 88 10.52 -8.32 -10.81
CA GLY A 88 11.06 -9.50 -10.15
C GLY A 88 10.49 -9.81 -8.76
N TYR A 89 9.47 -9.07 -8.31
CA TYR A 89 8.87 -9.21 -6.98
C TYR A 89 7.62 -10.10 -6.99
N MET A 90 7.36 -10.84 -5.91
CA MET A 90 5.98 -11.25 -5.63
C MET A 90 5.27 -10.07 -4.97
N ALA A 91 4.28 -9.50 -5.65
CA ALA A 91 3.45 -8.44 -5.11
C ALA A 91 2.08 -8.99 -4.69
N VAL A 92 1.62 -8.60 -3.49
CA VAL A 92 0.32 -9.02 -2.96
C VAL A 92 -0.45 -7.84 -2.39
N ALA A 93 -1.64 -7.59 -2.91
CA ALA A 93 -2.57 -6.55 -2.45
C ALA A 93 -3.79 -7.19 -1.75
N PRO A 94 -3.83 -7.26 -0.41
CA PRO A 94 -5.00 -7.72 0.33
C PRO A 94 -6.14 -6.69 0.30
N GLU A 95 -7.40 -7.14 0.21
CA GLU A 95 -8.57 -6.27 0.33
C GLU A 95 -8.88 -6.00 1.81
N LEU A 96 -8.30 -4.93 2.35
CA LEU A 96 -8.30 -4.64 3.78
C LEU A 96 -9.65 -4.10 4.28
N TYR A 97 -10.55 -3.73 3.37
CA TYR A 97 -11.91 -3.29 3.70
C TYR A 97 -12.92 -4.43 3.62
N ALA A 98 -12.48 -5.66 3.33
CA ALA A 98 -13.37 -6.77 3.01
C ALA A 98 -14.38 -7.12 4.12
N ARG A 99 -14.12 -6.74 5.39
CA ARG A 99 -15.04 -6.91 6.51
C ARG A 99 -16.00 -5.73 6.72
N GLN A 100 -15.66 -4.55 6.20
CA GLN A 100 -16.39 -3.30 6.44
C GLN A 100 -17.30 -2.91 5.27
N GLY A 101 -16.92 -3.22 4.03
CA GLY A 101 -17.74 -2.94 2.86
C GLY A 101 -16.98 -3.00 1.52
N ASP A 102 -17.73 -3.14 0.43
CA ASP A 102 -17.20 -3.12 -0.93
C ASP A 102 -17.12 -1.69 -1.46
N VAL A 103 -15.99 -1.01 -1.23
CA VAL A 103 -15.78 0.37 -1.68
C VAL A 103 -15.71 0.49 -3.20
N SER A 104 -15.42 -0.60 -3.92
CA SER A 104 -15.28 -0.55 -5.39
C SER A 104 -16.61 -0.28 -6.11
N LYS A 105 -17.72 -0.59 -5.44
CA LYS A 105 -19.10 -0.38 -5.92
C LYS A 105 -19.70 0.96 -5.49
N LEU A 106 -18.99 1.73 -4.67
CA LEU A 106 -19.47 3.04 -4.22
C LEU A 106 -19.05 4.12 -5.21
N GLN A 107 -19.92 5.10 -5.41
CA GLN A 107 -19.67 6.26 -6.29
C GLN A 107 -19.26 7.50 -5.48
N GLY A 108 -19.80 7.66 -4.27
CA GLY A 108 -19.58 8.84 -3.44
C GLY A 108 -18.38 8.69 -2.52
N PHE A 109 -17.51 9.71 -2.51
CA PHE A 109 -16.40 9.79 -1.56
C PHE A 109 -16.85 9.71 -0.09
N GLU A 110 -17.98 10.34 0.26
CA GLU A 110 -18.50 10.32 1.64
C GLU A 110 -18.87 8.90 2.10
N GLU A 111 -19.47 8.09 1.23
CA GLU A 111 -19.84 6.70 1.51
C GLU A 111 -18.59 5.84 1.69
N ILE A 112 -17.58 6.04 0.84
CA ILE A 112 -16.28 5.38 0.97
C ILE A 112 -15.65 5.73 2.32
N LEU A 113 -15.63 7.01 2.70
CA LEU A 113 -15.05 7.44 3.97
C LEU A 113 -15.78 6.86 5.18
N LYS A 114 -17.10 6.60 5.09
CA LYS A 114 -17.85 5.87 6.14
C LYS A 114 -17.39 4.43 6.28
N VAL A 115 -16.98 3.76 5.20
CA VAL A 115 -16.37 2.42 5.26
C VAL A 115 -14.96 2.51 5.83
N VAL A 116 -14.12 3.38 5.29
CA VAL A 116 -12.71 3.56 5.70
C VAL A 116 -12.60 3.90 7.19
N GLY A 117 -13.47 4.76 7.72
CA GLY A 117 -13.49 5.12 9.15
C GLY A 117 -13.86 3.98 10.10
N LYS A 118 -14.42 2.88 9.60
CA LYS A 118 -14.76 1.68 10.39
C LYS A 118 -13.65 0.64 10.42
N VAL A 119 -12.55 0.85 9.69
CA VAL A 119 -11.45 -0.12 9.55
C VAL A 119 -10.43 0.12 10.67
N PRO A 120 -10.28 -0.81 11.63
CA PRO A 120 -9.33 -0.64 12.73
C PRO A 120 -7.89 -0.83 12.27
N ASP A 121 -6.96 0.00 12.77
CA ASP A 121 -5.53 -0.13 12.45
C ASP A 121 -5.00 -1.52 12.84
N ASP A 122 -5.38 -2.05 14.01
CA ASP A 122 -4.97 -3.38 14.47
C ASP A 122 -5.44 -4.51 13.56
N GLN A 123 -6.64 -4.36 12.95
CA GLN A 123 -7.11 -5.29 11.93
C GLN A 123 -6.17 -5.26 10.72
N VAL A 124 -5.86 -4.06 10.22
CA VAL A 124 -4.97 -3.89 9.06
C VAL A 124 -3.59 -4.50 9.31
N MET A 125 -2.99 -4.22 10.48
CA MET A 125 -1.69 -4.80 10.82
C MET A 125 -1.74 -6.33 10.85
N SER A 126 -2.81 -6.91 11.41
CA SER A 126 -3.00 -8.36 11.49
C SER A 126 -3.24 -9.00 10.13
N ASP A 127 -3.97 -8.32 9.24
CA ASP A 127 -4.21 -8.77 7.86
C ASP A 127 -2.94 -8.73 7.02
N LEU A 128 -2.07 -7.74 7.23
CA LEU A 128 -0.75 -7.68 6.59
C LEU A 128 0.16 -8.82 7.09
N ASP A 129 0.18 -9.09 8.39
CA ASP A 129 0.90 -10.24 8.95
C ASP A 129 0.38 -11.58 8.39
N ALA A 130 -0.94 -11.72 8.25
CA ALA A 130 -1.56 -12.88 7.63
C ALA A 130 -1.19 -13.00 6.14
N THR A 131 -1.06 -11.87 5.44
CA THR A 131 -0.62 -11.83 4.04
C THR A 131 0.82 -12.32 3.89
N VAL A 132 1.73 -11.86 4.76
CA VAL A 132 3.10 -12.37 4.80
C VAL A 132 3.10 -13.87 5.08
N ALA A 133 2.41 -14.33 6.11
CA ALA A 133 2.35 -15.75 6.46
C ALA A 133 1.78 -16.62 5.32
N TRP A 134 0.77 -16.13 4.60
CA TRP A 134 0.21 -16.79 3.42
C TRP A 134 1.24 -16.89 2.29
N ALA A 135 1.93 -15.79 2.00
CA ALA A 135 2.94 -15.76 0.94
C ALA A 135 4.09 -16.73 1.24
N LYS A 136 4.57 -16.79 2.49
CA LYS A 136 5.60 -17.74 2.94
C LYS A 136 5.20 -19.20 2.73
N LYS A 137 3.95 -19.54 3.07
CA LYS A 137 3.39 -20.90 2.87
C LYS A 137 3.30 -21.31 1.40
N SER A 138 3.35 -20.38 0.45
CA SER A 138 3.36 -20.73 -0.98
C SER A 138 4.66 -21.40 -1.43
N GLY A 139 5.75 -21.28 -0.66
CA GLY A 139 7.09 -21.75 -1.04
C GLY A 139 7.73 -20.97 -2.20
N LYS A 140 7.14 -19.82 -2.59
CA LYS A 140 7.60 -19.00 -3.72
C LYS A 140 8.29 -17.70 -3.29
N VAL A 141 8.32 -17.37 -2.00
CA VAL A 141 8.93 -16.13 -1.49
C VAL A 141 10.18 -16.38 -0.68
N ASP A 142 11.05 -15.38 -0.64
CA ASP A 142 12.17 -15.33 0.31
C ASP A 142 11.71 -14.68 1.61
N ASP A 143 11.61 -15.49 2.66
CA ASP A 143 11.11 -15.11 3.97
C ASP A 143 11.91 -13.98 4.67
N GLY A 144 13.13 -13.72 4.20
CA GLY A 144 14.01 -12.66 4.69
C GLY A 144 13.90 -11.35 3.91
N ARG A 145 13.20 -11.32 2.78
CA ARG A 145 13.12 -10.18 1.85
C ARG A 145 11.69 -9.69 1.67
N VAL A 146 11.15 -9.09 2.74
CA VAL A 146 9.78 -8.55 2.77
C VAL A 146 9.82 -7.04 2.77
N ALA A 147 9.05 -6.40 1.89
CA ALA A 147 8.77 -4.98 1.89
C ALA A 147 7.28 -4.69 1.88
N ILE A 148 6.95 -3.42 2.09
CA ILE A 148 5.61 -2.89 1.96
C ILE A 148 5.64 -1.58 1.17
N THR A 149 4.66 -1.39 0.30
CA THR A 149 4.38 -0.09 -0.32
C THR A 149 2.89 0.19 -0.27
N GLY A 150 2.51 1.46 -0.26
CA GLY A 150 1.10 1.83 -0.16
C GLY A 150 0.83 3.26 -0.58
N PHE A 151 -0.39 3.49 -1.05
CA PHE A 151 -0.80 4.73 -1.71
C PHE A 151 -1.94 5.43 -0.97
N CYS A 152 -1.85 6.75 -0.78
CA CYS A 152 -2.85 7.55 -0.07
C CYS A 152 -3.11 6.97 1.34
N TRP A 153 -4.29 6.40 1.59
CA TRP A 153 -4.60 5.68 2.83
C TRP A 153 -3.57 4.58 3.13
N GLY A 154 -3.16 3.82 2.11
CA GLY A 154 -2.12 2.82 2.23
C GLY A 154 -0.73 3.39 2.55
N GLY A 155 -0.43 4.62 2.11
CA GLY A 155 0.82 5.30 2.44
C GLY A 155 0.95 5.57 3.94
N ARG A 156 -0.15 5.91 4.62
CA ARG A 156 -0.21 6.00 6.08
C ARG A 156 0.08 4.63 6.72
N ILE A 157 -0.53 3.57 6.21
CA ILE A 157 -0.35 2.20 6.73
C ILE A 157 1.11 1.73 6.64
N VAL A 158 1.86 2.13 5.61
CA VAL A 158 3.30 1.84 5.51
C VAL A 158 4.08 2.32 6.74
N TRP A 159 3.86 3.57 7.16
CA TRP A 159 4.54 4.12 8.34
C TRP A 159 4.21 3.35 9.62
N LEU A 160 2.93 3.03 9.81
CA LEU A 160 2.47 2.31 11.00
C LEU A 160 3.01 0.87 11.03
N TYR A 161 2.96 0.17 9.90
CA TYR A 161 3.43 -1.21 9.82
C TYR A 161 4.95 -1.31 10.00
N ALA A 162 5.72 -0.37 9.43
CA ALA A 162 7.16 -0.29 9.62
C ALA A 162 7.56 0.05 11.08
N ALA A 163 6.71 0.73 11.84
CA ALA A 163 6.92 0.99 13.27
C ALA A 163 6.65 -0.22 14.17
N ARG A 164 5.72 -1.08 13.78
CA ARG A 164 5.38 -2.30 14.53
C ARG A 164 6.53 -3.30 14.58
N GLY A 165 7.34 -3.36 13.51
CA GLY A 165 8.48 -4.30 13.41
C GLY A 165 8.07 -5.77 13.27
N ALA A 166 6.80 -6.03 12.94
CA ALA A 166 6.31 -7.38 12.69
C ALA A 166 6.76 -7.89 11.31
N SER A 167 6.75 -9.22 11.14
CA SER A 167 6.92 -9.91 9.85
C SER A 167 8.24 -9.66 9.10
N ASN A 168 9.28 -9.18 9.79
CA ASN A 168 10.62 -8.93 9.23
C ASN A 168 10.63 -8.01 7.99
N VAL A 169 9.73 -7.02 7.96
CA VAL A 169 9.77 -5.97 6.92
C VAL A 169 11.15 -5.31 6.93
N LYS A 170 11.80 -5.29 5.76
CA LYS A 170 13.12 -4.72 5.54
C LYS A 170 13.07 -3.29 5.00
N ALA A 171 12.00 -2.93 4.29
CA ALA A 171 11.82 -1.59 3.75
C ALA A 171 10.33 -1.26 3.54
N GLY A 172 9.99 0.02 3.72
CA GLY A 172 8.70 0.59 3.35
C GLY A 172 8.84 1.66 2.28
N VAL A 173 7.83 1.82 1.41
CA VAL A 173 7.70 2.98 0.51
C VAL A 173 6.28 3.55 0.58
N ALA A 174 6.15 4.72 1.22
CA ALA A 174 4.89 5.40 1.48
C ALA A 174 4.63 6.50 0.45
N TRP A 175 3.52 6.41 -0.29
CA TRP A 175 3.15 7.38 -1.32
C TRP A 175 2.02 8.27 -0.81
N TYR A 176 2.28 9.57 -0.71
CA TYR A 176 1.32 10.63 -0.33
C TYR A 176 0.36 10.19 0.80
N GLY A 177 0.93 9.58 1.84
CA GLY A 177 0.16 9.06 2.98
C GLY A 177 -0.04 10.09 4.06
N ARG A 178 -1.26 10.23 4.59
CA ARG A 178 -1.54 11.25 5.62
C ARG A 178 -0.58 11.13 6.80
N ILE A 179 0.16 12.20 7.07
CA ILE A 179 1.14 12.29 8.16
C ILE A 179 0.46 12.60 9.50
N SER A 180 -0.55 13.46 9.46
CA SER A 180 -1.42 13.79 10.59
C SER A 180 -2.89 13.71 10.18
N HIS A 181 -3.74 13.27 11.09
CA HIS A 181 -5.19 13.27 10.91
C HIS A 181 -5.89 13.25 12.27
N ALA A 182 -7.18 13.60 12.28
CA ALA A 182 -8.03 13.36 13.44
C ALA A 182 -8.10 11.86 13.72
N VAL A 183 -7.74 11.47 14.94
CA VAL A 183 -7.83 10.08 15.41
C VAL A 183 -9.28 9.73 15.78
N ASN A 184 -9.60 8.45 15.74
CA ASN A 184 -10.88 7.92 16.20
C ASN A 184 -10.69 6.56 16.88
N ALA A 185 -11.77 5.93 17.36
CA ALA A 185 -11.71 4.66 18.07
C ALA A 185 -11.08 3.49 17.27
N ASN A 186 -11.10 3.57 15.93
CA ASN A 186 -10.51 2.56 15.03
C ASN A 186 -9.10 2.96 14.57
N GLN A 187 -8.80 4.25 14.48
CA GLN A 187 -7.57 4.81 13.93
C GLN A 187 -6.95 5.78 14.94
N THR A 188 -6.23 5.21 15.90
CA THR A 188 -5.77 5.91 17.11
C THR A 188 -4.37 6.50 16.97
N THR A 189 -3.62 6.12 15.93
CA THR A 189 -2.21 6.46 15.76
C THR A 189 -1.97 7.14 14.42
N THR A 190 -1.12 8.16 14.39
CA THR A 190 -0.67 8.84 13.17
C THR A 190 0.80 8.51 12.88
N PRO A 191 1.28 8.69 11.63
CA PRO A 191 2.71 8.57 11.32
C PRO A 191 3.62 9.43 12.20
N LEU A 192 3.20 10.64 12.62
CA LEU A 192 3.98 11.48 13.54
C LEU A 192 4.25 10.78 14.88
N ASP A 193 3.30 10.00 15.40
CA ASP A 193 3.45 9.31 16.70
C ASP A 193 4.49 8.18 16.67
N VAL A 194 4.84 7.72 15.46
CA VAL A 194 5.69 6.53 15.25
C VAL A 194 6.96 6.79 14.45
N GLY A 195 7.15 7.99 13.89
CA GLY A 195 8.30 8.31 13.01
C GLY A 195 9.65 8.00 13.64
N SER A 196 9.84 8.33 14.92
CA SER A 196 11.06 8.04 15.68
C SER A 196 11.20 6.58 16.12
N LYS A 197 10.12 5.79 16.01
CA LYS A 197 10.01 4.41 16.51
C LYS A 197 10.10 3.35 15.41
N LEU A 198 10.28 3.76 14.15
CA LEU A 198 10.39 2.88 13.00
C LEU A 198 11.41 1.76 13.24
N LYS A 199 11.09 0.55 12.76
CA LYS A 199 11.96 -0.63 12.83
C LYS A 199 12.59 -0.99 11.48
N ALA A 200 12.01 -0.48 10.39
CA ALA A 200 12.52 -0.60 9.04
C ALA A 200 12.65 0.80 8.39
N PRO A 201 13.63 0.99 7.49
CA PRO A 201 13.74 2.19 6.66
C PRO A 201 12.50 2.38 5.79
N VAL A 202 11.93 3.59 5.81
CA VAL A 202 10.82 3.99 4.95
C VAL A 202 11.21 5.17 4.07
N LEU A 203 10.93 5.06 2.77
CA LEU A 203 10.97 6.17 1.82
C LEU A 203 9.56 6.77 1.68
N GLY A 204 9.42 8.05 1.97
CA GLY A 204 8.21 8.82 1.67
C GLY A 204 8.31 9.52 0.32
N LEU A 205 7.25 9.43 -0.50
CA LEU A 205 7.13 10.06 -1.81
C LEU A 205 5.89 10.97 -1.78
N TYR A 206 6.09 12.28 -1.62
CA TYR A 206 5.03 13.25 -1.36
C TYR A 206 4.93 14.32 -2.44
N ALA A 207 3.76 14.94 -2.53
CA ALA A 207 3.44 16.01 -3.46
C ALA A 207 3.59 17.39 -2.79
N GLY A 208 4.10 18.38 -3.52
CA GLY A 208 4.27 19.76 -3.04
C GLY A 208 2.96 20.54 -3.02
N HIS A 209 2.00 20.20 -3.89
CA HIS A 209 0.67 20.81 -3.97
C HIS A 209 -0.44 19.94 -3.36
N ASP A 210 -0.12 19.13 -2.36
CA ASP A 210 -1.09 18.32 -1.64
C ASP A 210 -1.80 19.12 -0.54
N ALA A 211 -3.01 19.60 -0.82
CA ALA A 211 -3.81 20.35 0.16
C ALA A 211 -4.19 19.52 1.41
N GLY A 212 -4.26 18.19 1.29
CA GLY A 212 -4.55 17.29 2.41
C GLY A 212 -3.34 16.98 3.27
N ILE A 213 -2.13 17.19 2.74
CA ILE A 213 -0.85 16.96 3.40
C ILE A 213 0.11 18.12 3.09
N PRO A 214 -0.08 19.30 3.72
CA PRO A 214 0.80 20.43 3.49
C PRO A 214 2.25 20.10 3.79
N VAL A 215 3.19 20.72 3.06
CA VAL A 215 4.64 20.51 3.24
C VAL A 215 5.09 20.75 4.69
N SER A 216 4.41 21.62 5.44
CA SER A 216 4.69 21.79 6.88
C SER A 216 4.51 20.50 7.69
N GLN A 217 3.55 19.64 7.36
CA GLN A 217 3.43 18.31 7.98
C GLN A 217 4.57 17.38 7.56
N VAL A 218 5.01 17.47 6.30
CA VAL A 218 6.18 16.72 5.82
C VAL A 218 7.44 17.10 6.61
N GLU A 219 7.64 18.38 6.88
CA GLU A 219 8.76 18.85 7.71
C GLU A 219 8.67 18.37 9.16
N LEU A 220 7.46 18.30 9.74
CA LEU A 220 7.27 17.69 11.07
C LEU A 220 7.66 16.22 11.05
N MET A 221 7.24 15.47 10.03
CA MET A 221 7.61 14.07 9.89
C MET A 221 9.13 13.90 9.72
N ARG A 222 9.80 14.75 8.92
CA ARG A 222 11.27 14.75 8.78
C ARG A 222 11.97 14.92 10.14
N ARG A 223 11.46 15.79 11.01
CA ARG A 223 11.99 15.95 12.38
C ARG A 223 11.82 14.67 13.21
N GLU A 224 10.65 14.05 13.17
CA GLU A 224 10.41 12.78 13.88
C GLU A 224 11.29 11.66 13.36
N LEU A 225 11.50 11.56 12.04
CA LEU A 225 12.42 10.60 11.44
C LEU A 225 13.87 10.85 11.87
N GLY A 226 14.28 12.11 12.01
CA GLY A 226 15.61 12.50 12.50
C GLY A 226 15.89 12.08 13.95
N ASN A 227 14.83 11.87 14.75
CA ASN A 227 14.93 11.31 16.10
C ASN A 227 15.04 9.78 16.11
N GLY A 228 14.82 9.13 14.97
CA GLY A 228 14.94 7.69 14.77
C GLY A 228 16.34 7.25 14.31
N LYS A 229 16.49 5.96 13.98
CA LYS A 229 17.78 5.37 13.55
C LYS A 229 17.68 4.54 12.26
N THR A 230 16.53 4.56 11.59
CA THR A 230 16.29 3.70 10.43
C THR A 230 16.82 4.27 9.12
N GLY A 231 17.27 5.53 9.09
CA GLY A 231 17.68 6.18 7.85
C GLY A 231 16.52 6.43 6.89
N SER A 232 15.29 6.55 7.41
CA SER A 232 14.10 6.88 6.63
C SER A 232 14.18 8.30 6.10
N GLU A 233 13.64 8.52 4.90
CA GLU A 233 13.73 9.81 4.19
C GLU A 233 12.42 10.14 3.50
N ILE A 234 12.21 11.42 3.19
CA ILE A 234 11.05 11.88 2.44
C ILE A 234 11.51 12.72 1.25
N HIS A 235 11.09 12.35 0.05
CA HIS A 235 11.20 13.13 -1.16
C HIS A 235 9.88 13.85 -1.46
N VAL A 236 9.97 15.12 -1.85
CA VAL A 236 8.80 15.95 -2.21
C VAL A 236 8.94 16.37 -3.67
N TYR A 237 7.92 16.10 -4.47
CA TYR A 237 7.80 16.55 -5.86
C TYR A 237 7.07 17.90 -5.88
N PRO A 238 7.76 19.03 -6.12
CA PRO A 238 7.21 20.37 -5.87
C PRO A 238 5.91 20.65 -6.62
N ASP A 239 5.84 20.26 -7.89
CA ASP A 239 4.71 20.57 -8.78
C ASP A 239 3.63 19.48 -8.79
N ALA A 240 3.83 18.39 -8.04
CA ALA A 240 2.90 17.27 -8.02
C ALA A 240 1.72 17.51 -7.07
N GLU A 241 0.58 16.94 -7.40
CA GLU A 241 -0.64 16.91 -6.57
C GLU A 241 -0.83 15.57 -5.86
N HIS A 242 -1.81 15.49 -4.95
CA HIS A 242 -2.17 14.22 -4.32
C HIS A 242 -2.56 13.18 -5.37
N GLY A 243 -2.07 11.95 -5.21
CA GLY A 243 -2.31 10.90 -6.19
C GLY A 243 -1.50 11.05 -7.48
N PHE A 244 -0.37 11.76 -7.49
CA PHE A 244 0.44 11.99 -8.70
C PHE A 244 0.90 10.73 -9.45
N TYR A 245 0.84 9.58 -8.80
CA TYR A 245 1.20 8.28 -9.37
C TYR A 245 -0.01 7.54 -9.98
N ALA A 246 -1.23 7.96 -9.69
CA ALA A 246 -2.45 7.35 -10.17
C ALA A 246 -2.73 7.73 -11.63
N ASP A 247 -2.15 6.97 -12.57
CA ASP A 247 -2.21 7.18 -14.02
C ASP A 247 -3.62 7.24 -14.63
N TYR A 248 -4.63 6.78 -13.89
CA TYR A 248 -6.04 6.87 -14.25
C TYR A 248 -6.70 8.21 -13.90
N ARG A 249 -6.00 9.13 -13.21
CA ARG A 249 -6.54 10.40 -12.69
C ARG A 249 -5.92 11.62 -13.37
N PRO A 250 -6.63 12.77 -13.40
CA PRO A 250 -6.06 14.04 -13.83
C PRO A 250 -4.84 14.51 -13.04
N SER A 251 -4.70 14.08 -11.77
CA SER A 251 -3.55 14.46 -10.94
C SER A 251 -2.26 13.72 -11.30
N TYR A 252 -2.31 12.76 -12.23
CA TYR A 252 -1.13 12.03 -12.69
C TYR A 252 -0.05 12.97 -13.24
N SER A 253 1.15 12.88 -12.68
CA SER A 253 2.33 13.57 -13.19
C SER A 253 3.33 12.54 -13.65
N LYS A 254 3.42 12.32 -14.97
CA LYS A 254 4.29 11.28 -15.55
C LYS A 254 5.74 11.41 -15.09
N ALA A 255 6.29 12.62 -15.11
CA ALA A 255 7.68 12.86 -14.70
C ALA A 255 7.92 12.50 -13.22
N ALA A 256 7.02 12.92 -12.32
CA ALA A 256 7.11 12.59 -10.90
C ALA A 256 6.89 11.10 -10.66
N ALA A 257 5.91 10.48 -11.34
CA ALA A 257 5.58 9.07 -11.21
C ALA A 257 6.73 8.16 -11.67
N ASP A 258 7.36 8.47 -12.79
CA ASP A 258 8.49 7.71 -13.33
C ASP A 258 9.71 7.77 -12.39
N ASP A 259 10.08 8.97 -11.93
CA ASP A 259 11.19 9.14 -10.98
C ASP A 259 10.90 8.45 -9.63
N ALA A 260 9.68 8.61 -9.11
CA ALA A 260 9.25 8.01 -7.86
C ALA A 260 9.27 6.48 -7.92
N TRP A 261 8.88 5.90 -9.07
CA TRP A 261 8.93 4.46 -9.28
C TRP A 261 10.37 3.93 -9.28
N LEU A 262 11.29 4.63 -9.95
CA LEU A 262 12.72 4.28 -9.91
C LEU A 262 13.28 4.36 -8.49
N LYS A 263 12.88 5.38 -7.71
CA LYS A 263 13.25 5.51 -6.30
C LYS A 263 12.69 4.39 -5.44
N LEU A 264 11.45 3.95 -5.67
CA LEU A 264 10.89 2.77 -5.01
C LEU A 264 11.78 1.55 -5.25
N LEU A 265 12.07 1.22 -6.51
CA LEU A 265 12.86 0.04 -6.85
C LEU A 265 14.29 0.11 -6.29
N ALA A 266 14.92 1.29 -6.37
CA ALA A 266 16.23 1.53 -5.78
C ALA A 266 16.21 1.37 -4.25
N TRP A 267 15.16 1.86 -3.59
CA TRP A 267 15.01 1.75 -2.13
C TRP A 267 14.85 0.31 -1.66
N LEU A 268 14.02 -0.49 -2.36
CA LEU A 268 13.86 -1.91 -2.07
C LEU A 268 15.20 -2.64 -2.20
N LYS A 269 15.86 -2.47 -3.35
CA LYS A 269 17.17 -3.09 -3.62
C LYS A 269 18.22 -2.70 -2.59
N LYS A 270 18.35 -1.41 -2.26
CA LYS A 270 19.32 -0.88 -1.27
C LYS A 270 19.14 -1.52 0.10
N ASN A 271 17.91 -1.84 0.49
CA ASN A 271 17.56 -2.40 1.80
C ASN A 271 17.40 -3.93 1.78
N GLY A 272 17.92 -4.60 0.76
CA GLY A 272 17.98 -6.05 0.68
C GLY A 272 16.68 -6.72 0.25
N VAL A 273 15.73 -5.99 -0.35
CA VAL A 273 14.49 -6.52 -0.92
C VAL A 273 14.56 -6.62 -2.43
#